data_AF-A0AAX2UZC6-F1
#
_entry.id   AF-A0AAX2UZC6-F1
#
_cell.length_a   1.000
_cell.length_b   1.000
_cell.length_c   1.000
_cell.angle_alpha   90.00
_cell.angle_beta   90.00
_cell.angle_gamma   90.00
#
_symmetry.space_group_name_H-M   'P 1'
#
loop_
_entity.id
_entity.type
_entity.pdbx_description
1 polymer ?
#
loop_
_entity_poly.entity_id
_entity_poly.type
_entity_poly.pdbx_seq_one_letter_code
_entity_poly.pdbx_strand_id
1 'polypeptide(L)'
;LLFKDIRPSYVISQVETRKELIYLIQESFDLSISNVKKVGNRKLKDFKLFTRTLDELIKFIYYFDKFLPLHDNKQFNYIKFRFNLFIKSYN
;
A
#
# COMPACT_ATOMS: atom_id res chain seq x y z
N LEU A 1 22.75 -9.92 10.18
CA LEU A 1 22.01 -10.86 9.31
C LEU A 1 20.49 -10.94 9.63
N LEU A 2 19.85 -9.86 10.10
CA LEU A 2 18.47 -9.88 10.62
C LEU A 2 17.38 -9.33 9.67
N PHE A 3 17.73 -8.88 8.46
CA PHE A 3 16.79 -8.13 7.59
C PHE A 3 16.58 -8.69 6.18
N LYS A 4 17.17 -9.84 5.83
CA LYS A 4 17.12 -10.35 4.44
C LYS A 4 15.71 -10.72 3.94
N ASP A 5 14.78 -11.07 4.84
CA ASP A 5 13.45 -11.57 4.45
C ASP A 5 12.29 -10.56 4.59
N ILE A 6 12.57 -9.27 4.81
CA ILE A 6 11.50 -8.27 4.86
C ILE A 6 10.94 -8.03 3.45
N ARG A 7 9.62 -8.12 3.29
CA ARG A 7 8.88 -7.76 2.07
C ARG A 7 7.91 -6.62 2.38
N PRO A 8 8.34 -5.35 2.24
CA PRO A 8 7.46 -4.22 2.48
C PRO A 8 6.29 -4.27 1.49
N SER A 9 5.11 -3.94 1.97
CA SER A 9 3.91 -3.84 1.14
C SER A 9 2.94 -2.85 1.75
N TYR A 10 2.15 -2.20 0.89
CA TYR A 10 1.06 -1.34 1.30
C TYR A 10 -0.25 -1.86 0.69
N VAL A 11 -1.32 -1.78 1.47
CA VAL A 11 -2.62 -2.35 1.10
C VAL A 11 -3.75 -1.39 1.45
N ILE A 12 -4.58 -1.08 0.46
CA ILE A 12 -5.83 -0.36 0.66
C ILE A 12 -6.98 -1.34 0.42
N SER A 13 -7.95 -1.36 1.32
CA SER A 13 -9.13 -2.23 1.23
C SER A 13 -10.39 -1.38 1.19
N GLN A 14 -11.34 -1.78 0.36
CA GLN A 14 -12.64 -1.14 0.28
C GLN A 14 -13.73 -2.16 0.00
N VAL A 15 -14.93 -1.92 0.51
CA VAL A 15 -16.10 -2.77 0.25
C VAL A 15 -16.50 -2.73 -1.23
N GLU A 16 -17.10 -3.81 -1.75
CA GLU A 16 -17.51 -3.91 -3.16
C GLU A 16 -18.40 -2.76 -3.66
N THR A 17 -19.26 -2.20 -2.80
CA THR A 17 -20.13 -1.06 -3.13
C THR A 17 -19.39 0.26 -3.36
N ARG A 18 -18.10 0.33 -3.02
CA ARG A 18 -17.24 1.49 -3.22
C ARG A 18 -15.95 1.14 -3.95
N LYS A 19 -15.98 0.06 -4.74
CA LYS A 19 -14.81 -0.42 -5.49
C LYS A 19 -14.24 0.62 -6.45
N GLU A 20 -15.05 1.58 -6.93
CA GLU A 20 -14.57 2.64 -7.83
C GLU A 20 -13.47 3.47 -7.16
N LEU A 21 -13.52 3.67 -5.83
CA LEU A 21 -12.46 4.38 -5.10
C LEU A 21 -11.11 3.66 -5.20
N ILE A 22 -11.11 2.33 -5.23
CA ILE A 22 -9.87 1.54 -5.37
C ILE A 22 -9.27 1.73 -6.76
N TYR A 23 -10.09 1.69 -7.80
CA TYR A 23 -9.64 1.92 -9.17
C TYR A 23 -9.17 3.38 -9.38
N LEU A 24 -9.88 4.35 -8.81
CA LEU A 24 -9.46 5.75 -8.86
C LEU A 24 -8.10 5.98 -8.19
N ILE A 25 -7.84 5.36 -7.04
CA ILE A 25 -6.52 5.43 -6.40
C ILE A 25 -5.47 4.71 -7.26
N GLN A 26 -5.80 3.54 -7.82
CA GLN A 26 -4.90 2.80 -8.69
C GLN A 26 -4.48 3.62 -9.91
N GLU A 27 -5.42 4.28 -10.57
CA GLU A 27 -5.15 5.17 -11.70
C GLU A 27 -4.38 6.43 -11.27
N SER A 28 -4.74 7.06 -10.15
CA SER A 28 -4.07 8.27 -9.65
C SER A 28 -2.59 8.06 -9.34
N PHE A 29 -2.21 6.84 -8.95
CA PHE A 29 -0.81 6.47 -8.66
C PHE A 29 -0.13 5.79 -9.85
N ASP A 30 -0.80 5.66 -11.00
CA ASP A 30 -0.31 4.98 -12.19
C ASP A 30 0.22 3.58 -11.84
N LEU A 31 -0.66 2.77 -11.25
CA LEU A 31 -0.37 1.39 -10.85
C LEU A 31 -1.03 0.41 -11.82
N SER A 32 -0.49 -0.79 -11.95
CA SER A 32 -1.11 -1.83 -12.78
C SER A 32 -2.48 -2.26 -12.25
N ILE A 33 -3.42 -2.56 -13.15
CA ILE A 33 -4.73 -3.14 -12.81
C ILE A 33 -4.58 -4.48 -12.06
N SER A 34 -3.49 -5.22 -12.29
CA SER A 34 -3.19 -6.47 -11.60
C SER A 34 -2.94 -6.31 -10.09
N ASN A 35 -2.71 -5.09 -9.63
CA ASN A 35 -2.55 -4.76 -8.22
C ASN A 35 -3.90 -4.78 -7.48
N VAL A 36 -5.02 -4.64 -8.19
CA VAL A 36 -6.37 -4.72 -7.62
C VAL A 36 -6.84 -6.16 -7.61
N LYS A 37 -7.23 -6.66 -6.43
CA LYS A 37 -7.78 -8.00 -6.26
C LYS A 37 -9.10 -7.93 -5.53
N LYS A 38 -10.07 -8.71 -6.02
CA LYS A 38 -11.30 -9.00 -5.30
C LYS A 38 -11.03 -10.12 -4.30
N VAL A 39 -11.29 -9.86 -3.02
CA VAL A 39 -10.99 -10.77 -1.90
C VAL A 39 -12.25 -10.95 -1.05
N GLY A 40 -12.53 -12.18 -0.61
CA GLY A 40 -13.62 -12.48 0.31
C GLY A 40 -14.57 -13.57 -0.16
N ASN A 41 -15.48 -13.98 0.73
CA ASN A 41 -16.46 -15.04 0.48
C ASN A 41 -17.73 -14.47 -0.18
N ARG A 42 -18.63 -15.34 -0.68
CA ARG A 42 -19.84 -14.95 -1.43
C ARG A 42 -20.66 -13.79 -0.83
N LYS A 43 -20.67 -13.62 0.51
CA LYS A 43 -21.45 -12.60 1.24
C LYS A 43 -20.71 -11.28 1.52
N LEU A 44 -19.37 -11.27 1.56
CA LEU A 44 -18.55 -10.09 1.86
C LEU A 44 -17.39 -10.08 0.88
N LYS A 45 -17.51 -9.24 -0.14
CA LYS A 45 -16.50 -9.03 -1.17
C LYS A 45 -15.88 -7.67 -0.96
N ASP A 46 -14.57 -7.66 -0.79
CA ASP A 46 -13.77 -6.45 -0.73
C ASP A 46 -12.87 -6.37 -1.96
N PHE A 47 -12.55 -5.15 -2.37
CA PHE A 47 -11.51 -4.86 -3.33
C PHE A 47 -10.29 -4.36 -2.58
N LYS A 48 -9.15 -5.00 -2.84
CA LYS A 48 -7.87 -4.67 -2.24
C LYS A 48 -6.88 -4.24 -3.30
N LEU A 49 -6.26 -3.08 -3.13
CA LEU A 49 -5.11 -2.63 -3.90
C LEU A 49 -3.84 -3.04 -3.16
N PHE A 50 -2.98 -3.81 -3.82
CA PHE A 50 -1.70 -4.25 -3.27
C PHE A 50 -0.55 -3.56 -4.00
N THR A 51 0.32 -2.88 -3.25
CA THR A 51 1.57 -2.32 -3.78
C THR A 51 2.74 -2.99 -3.09
N ARG A 52 3.70 -3.48 -3.88
CA ARG A 52 4.76 -4.36 -3.39
C ARG A 52 6.11 -4.07 -4.02
N THR A 53 6.14 -3.45 -5.19
CA THR A 53 7.40 -3.09 -5.84
C THR A 53 7.99 -1.85 -5.20
N LEU A 54 9.31 -1.71 -5.23
CA LEU A 54 10.00 -0.57 -4.62
C LEU A 54 9.49 0.76 -5.20
N ASP A 55 9.38 0.83 -6.53
CA ASP A 55 8.95 2.03 -7.25
C ASP A 55 7.54 2.47 -6.85
N GLU A 56 6.60 1.54 -6.79
CA GLU A 56 5.24 1.83 -6.33
C GLU A 56 5.24 2.32 -4.87
N LEU A 57 5.96 1.63 -3.99
CA LEU A 57 6.01 1.98 -2.56
C LEU A 57 6.61 3.37 -2.33
N ILE A 58 7.60 3.78 -3.13
CA ILE A 58 8.18 5.13 -3.08
C ILE A 58 7.13 6.19 -3.46
N LYS A 59 6.29 5.95 -4.48
CA LYS A 59 5.19 6.86 -4.85
C LYS A 59 4.26 7.13 -3.65
N PHE A 60 3.90 6.09 -2.90
CA PHE A 60 3.06 6.24 -1.71
C PHE A 60 3.76 6.99 -0.58
N ILE A 61 5.04 6.70 -0.31
CA ILE A 61 5.82 7.45 0.70
C ILE A 61 5.84 8.93 0.36
N TYR A 62 6.15 9.26 -0.90
CA TYR A 62 6.18 10.64 -1.36
C TYR A 62 4.84 11.35 -1.13
N TYR A 63 3.73 10.68 -1.44
CA TYR A 63 2.39 11.24 -1.26
C TYR A 63 2.05 11.49 0.21
N PHE A 64 2.25 10.50 1.10
CA PHE A 64 1.94 10.65 2.53
C PHE A 64 2.85 11.66 3.21
N ASP A 65 4.14 11.70 2.86
CA ASP A 65 5.08 12.68 3.42
C ASP A 65 4.70 14.12 3.04
N LYS A 66 4.17 14.36 1.83
CA LYS A 66 3.84 15.71 1.35
C LYS A 66 2.43 16.17 1.66
N PHE A 67 1.44 15.30 1.53
CA PHE A 67 0.04 15.72 1.46
C PHE A 67 -0.83 15.18 2.58
N LEU A 68 -0.41 14.10 3.25
CA LEU A 68 -1.24 13.45 4.25
C LEU A 68 -0.37 12.87 5.38
N PRO A 69 0.22 13.73 6.23
CA PRO A 69 0.93 13.26 7.41
C PRO A 69 -0.03 12.39 8.22
N LEU A 70 0.34 11.13 8.40
CA LEU A 70 -0.46 10.18 9.18
C LEU A 70 -0.35 10.55 10.66
N HIS A 71 -1.46 10.49 11.37
CA HIS A 71 -1.53 10.70 12.82
C HIS A 71 -1.72 9.37 13.57
N ASP A 72 -1.50 9.39 14.88
CA ASP A 72 -1.74 8.29 15.82
C ASP A 72 -0.95 6.99 15.50
N ASN A 73 -1.50 5.84 15.88
CA ASN A 73 -0.90 4.51 15.68
C ASN A 73 -0.55 4.21 14.21
N LYS A 74 -1.21 4.89 13.24
CA LYS A 74 -0.88 4.75 11.83
C LYS A 74 0.44 5.44 11.47
N GLN A 75 0.80 6.52 12.17
CA GLN A 75 2.09 7.19 12.01
C GLN A 75 3.25 6.28 12.40
N PHE A 76 3.14 5.57 13.53
CA PHE A 76 4.18 4.63 13.98
C PHE A 76 4.38 3.48 12.97
N ASN A 77 3.28 2.87 12.51
CA ASN A 77 3.33 1.83 11.49
C ASN A 77 3.92 2.33 10.17
N TYR A 78 3.62 3.58 9.80
CA TYR A 78 4.17 4.21 8.61
C TYR A 78 5.68 4.48 8.72
N ILE A 79 6.16 4.99 9.86
CA ILE A 79 7.60 5.17 10.11
C ILE A 79 8.33 3.83 10.04
N LYS A 80 7.78 2.79 10.67
CA LYS A 80 8.34 1.43 10.59
C LYS A 80 8.37 0.89 9.15
N PHE A 81 7.30 1.14 8.38
CA PHE A 81 7.23 0.80 6.97
C PHE A 81 8.31 1.53 6.15
N ARG A 82 8.50 2.84 6.34
CA ARG A 82 9.55 3.63 5.67
C ARG A 82 10.94 3.10 6.00
N PHE A 83 11.22 2.82 7.27
CA PHE A 83 12.50 2.29 7.71
C PHE A 83 12.80 0.92 7.10
N ASN A 84 11.79 0.04 7.04
CA ASN A 84 11.92 -1.28 6.40
C ASN A 84 12.17 -1.18 4.89
N LEU A 85 11.52 -0.23 4.19
CA LEU A 85 11.77 0.01 2.77
C LEU A 85 13.20 0.52 2.55
N PHE A 86 13.67 1.45 3.39
CA PHE A 86 15.04 1.95 3.35
C PHE A 86 16.05 0.81 3.49
N ILE A 87 15.95 -0.03 4.53
CA ILE A 87 16.85 -1.19 4.71
C ILE A 87 16.84 -2.14 3.50
N LYS A 88 15.67 -2.33 2.87
CA LYS A 88 15.53 -3.17 1.67
C LYS A 88 16.26 -2.58 0.46
N SER A 89 16.25 -1.26 0.28
CA SER A 89 16.88 -0.60 -0.87
C SER A 89 18.41 -0.65 -0.86
N TYR A 90 19.04 -0.89 0.29
CA TYR A 90 20.50 -0.99 0.44
C TYR A 90 21.05 -2.42 0.37
N ASN A 91 20.19 -3.45 0.42
CA ASN A 91 20.57 -4.87 0.32
C ASN A 91 20.20 -5.45 -1.04
#